data_AF-A0A7C2AWW0-F1
#
_entry.id   AF-A0A7C2AWW0-F1
#
_cell.length_a   1.000
_cell.length_b   1.000
_cell.length_c   1.000
_cell.angle_alpha   90.00
_cell.angle_beta   90.00
_cell.angle_gamma   90.00
#
_symmetry.space_group_name_H-M   'P 1'
#
loop_
_entity.id
_entity.type
_entity.pdbx_description
1 polymer ?
#
loop_
_entity_poly.entity_id
_entity_poly.type
_entity_poly.pdbx_seq_one_letter_code
_entity_poly.pdbx_strand_id
1 'polypeptide(L)' 'MMISEELYDIRSQLLSAAIKEAGIDDELRKEWLAADATFKRALVKKSRDECSTSYPTQSILDFPKPL' A
#
# COMPACT_ATOMS: atom_id res chain seq x y z
N MET A 1 3.94 -8.87 -4.73
CA MET A 1 3.89 -7.63 -5.53
C MET A 1 4.99 -6.71 -5.05
N MET A 2 5.67 -6.07 -5.98
CA MET A 2 6.61 -4.99 -5.71
C MET A 2 5.83 -3.73 -5.31
N ILE A 3 6.00 -3.26 -4.08
CA ILE A 3 5.38 -2.03 -3.57
C ILE A 3 6.51 -1.06 -3.26
N SER A 4 6.67 -0.03 -4.09
CA SER A 4 7.59 1.06 -3.82
C SER A 4 7.02 2.04 -2.79
N GLU A 5 7.86 2.96 -2.32
CA GLU A 5 7.44 4.12 -1.52
C GLU A 5 6.31 4.90 -2.20
N GLU A 6 6.44 5.19 -3.51
CA GLU A 6 5.41 5.96 -4.22
C GLU A 6 4.08 5.21 -4.33
N LEU A 7 4.12 3.90 -4.60
CA LEU A 7 2.90 3.08 -4.64
C LEU A 7 2.24 3.02 -3.26
N TYR A 8 3.02 2.99 -2.19
CA TYR A 8 2.49 3.05 -0.82
C TYR A 8 1.79 4.39 -0.54
N ASP A 9 2.38 5.50 -0.96
CA ASP A 9 1.80 6.82 -0.76
C ASP A 9 0.50 7.00 -1.55
N ILE A 10 0.45 6.53 -2.81
CA ILE A 10 -0.78 6.48 -3.61
C ILE A 10 -1.84 5.62 -2.92
N ARG A 11 -1.46 4.44 -2.42
CA ARG A 11 -2.36 3.56 -1.65
C ARG A 11 -2.93 4.28 -0.42
N SER A 12 -2.12 5.03 0.31
CA SER A 12 -2.57 5.81 1.47
C SER A 12 -3.57 6.90 1.09
N GLN A 13 -3.38 7.56 -0.06
CA GLN A 13 -4.33 8.56 -0.57
C GLN A 13 -5.67 7.92 -0.95
N LEU A 14 -5.62 6.78 -1.66
CA LEU A 14 -6.81 6.02 -2.06
C LEU A 14 -7.58 5.51 -0.83
N LEU A 15 -6.87 4.99 0.18
CA LEU A 15 -7.48 4.56 1.43
C LEU A 15 -8.18 5.72 2.15
N SER A 16 -7.52 6.87 2.26
CA SER A 16 -8.10 8.08 2.86
C SER A 16 -9.38 8.53 2.13
N ALA A 17 -9.36 8.52 0.79
CA ALA A 17 -10.51 8.86 -0.04
C ALA A 17 -11.67 7.87 0.14
N ALA A 18 -11.38 6.56 0.15
CA ALA A 18 -12.39 5.52 0.36
C ALA A 18 -13.02 5.58 1.76
N ILE A 19 -12.24 5.86 2.80
CA ILE A 19 -12.77 6.06 4.16
C ILE A 19 -13.71 7.27 4.21
N LYS A 20 -13.35 8.38 3.54
CA LYS A 20 -14.24 9.55 3.40
C LYS A 20 -15.53 9.21 2.66
N GLU A 21 -15.42 8.48 1.54
CA GLU A 21 -16.57 8.07 0.72
C GLU A 21 -17.55 7.19 1.53
N ALA A 22 -17.02 6.36 2.43
CA ALA A 22 -17.82 5.54 3.34
C ALA A 22 -18.52 6.34 4.46
N GLY A 23 -18.34 7.66 4.54
CA GLY A 23 -18.97 8.52 5.55
C GLY A 23 -18.37 8.38 6.96
N ILE A 24 -17.13 7.89 7.07
CA ILE A 24 -16.42 7.77 8.34
C ILE A 24 -15.88 9.14 8.74
N ASP A 25 -16.06 9.50 10.02
CA ASP A 25 -15.58 10.74 10.61
C ASP A 25 -14.06 10.95 10.44
N ASP A 26 -13.66 12.22 10.39
CA ASP A 26 -12.29 12.65 10.16
C ASP A 26 -11.30 12.17 11.23
N GLU A 27 -11.69 12.08 12.50
CA GLU A 27 -10.82 11.59 13.57
C GLU A 27 -10.63 10.08 13.45
N LEU A 28 -11.70 9.33 13.23
CA LEU A 28 -11.61 7.89 13.02
C LEU A 28 -10.80 7.57 11.75
N ARG A 29 -10.93 8.36 10.69
CA ARG A 29 -10.07 8.24 9.50
C ARG A 29 -8.59 8.41 9.83
N LYS A 30 -8.23 9.40 10.66
CA LYS A 30 -6.82 9.61 11.07
C LYS A 30 -6.29 8.40 11.84
N GLU A 31 -7.08 7.83 12.74
CA GLU A 31 -6.70 6.62 13.48
C GLU A 31 -6.49 5.42 12.53
N TRP A 32 -7.38 5.23 11.56
CA TRP A 32 -7.23 4.20 10.53
C TRP A 32 -5.96 4.37 9.71
N LEU A 33 -5.65 5.59 9.27
CA LEU A 33 -4.43 5.88 8.51
C LEU A 33 -3.17 5.70 9.37
N ALA A 34 -3.23 6.04 10.65
CA ALA A 34 -2.14 5.81 11.59
C ALA A 34 -1.89 4.31 11.80
N ALA A 35 -2.94 3.50 11.92
CA ALA A 35 -2.83 2.05 12.01
C ALA A 35 -2.24 1.47 10.71
N ASP A 36 -2.70 1.89 9.53
CA ASP A 36 -2.15 1.44 8.24
C ASP A 36 -0.66 1.80 8.11
N ALA A 37 -0.26 3.00 8.53
CA ALA A 37 1.12 3.48 8.50
C ALA A 37 2.10 2.58 9.26
N THR A 38 1.65 1.88 10.30
CA THR A 38 2.50 0.94 11.05
C THR A 38 2.99 -0.23 10.20
N PHE A 39 2.25 -0.61 9.15
CA PHE A 39 2.60 -1.69 8.24
C PHE A 39 3.56 -1.28 7.12
N LYS A 40 3.86 0.02 6.98
CA LYS A 40 4.69 0.55 5.89
C LYS A 40 6.00 -0.23 5.72
N ARG A 41 6.71 -0.47 6.82
CA ARG A 41 8.00 -1.18 6.80
C ARG A 41 7.90 -2.62 6.29
N ALA A 42 6.78 -3.31 6.51
CA ALA A 42 6.56 -4.67 6.03
C ALA A 42 6.07 -4.69 4.57
N LEU A 43 5.41 -3.62 4.14
CA LEU A 43 4.77 -3.53 2.83
C LEU A 43 5.67 -2.97 1.75
N VAL A 44 6.48 -1.95 2.05
CA VAL A 44 7.41 -1.36 1.08
C VAL A 44 8.61 -2.29 0.89
N LYS A 45 9.03 -2.48 -0.36
CA LYS A 45 10.27 -3.17 -0.71
C LYS A 45 11.22 -2.22 -1.44
N LYS A 46 12.52 -2.50 -1.39
CA LYS A 46 13.55 -1.75 -2.13
C LYS A 46 13.82 -2.34 -3.52
N SER A 47 13.61 -3.64 -3.67
CA SER A 47 13.80 -4.36 -4.93
C SER A 47 12.86 -5.56 -5.05
N ARG A 48 12.76 -6.10 -6.26
CA ARG A 48 11.99 -7.32 -6.54
C ARG A 48 12.47 -8.53 -5.74
N ASP A 49 13.76 -8.58 -5.40
CA ASP A 49 14.36 -9.71 -4.66
C ASP A 49 13.86 -9.82 -3.22
N GLU A 50 13.31 -8.73 -2.65
CA GLU A 50 12.67 -8.74 -1.33
C GLU A 50 11.22 -9.29 -1.38
N CYS A 51 10.70 -9.62 -2.56
CA CYS A 51 9.35 -10.17 -2.71
C CYS A 51 9.34 -11.69 -2.62
N SER A 52 8.39 -12.23 -1.85
CA SER A 52 8.02 -13.64 -1.86
C SER A 52 6.75 -13.87 -2.67
N THR A 53 6.65 -15.01 -3.35
CA THR A 53 5.41 -15.47 -4.00
C THR A 53 4.52 -16.19 -3.00
N SER A 54 3.21 -16.00 -3.12
CA SER A 54 2.23 -16.75 -2.30
C SER A 54 2.01 -18.16 -2.84
N TYR A 55 2.15 -18.33 -4.16
CA TYR A 55 1.99 -19.60 -4.87
C TYR A 55 3.10 -19.76 -5.91
N PRO A 56 3.60 -20.99 -6.16
CA PRO A 56 4.67 -21.22 -7.14
C PRO A 56 4.33 -20.76 -8.56
N THR A 57 3.05 -20.78 -8.93
CA THR A 57 2.56 -20.40 -10.27
C THR A 57 2.30 -18.90 -10.41
N GLN A 58 2.37 -18.13 -9.33
CA GLN A 58 2.07 -16.71 -9.35
C GLN A 58 3.33 -15.89 -9.61
N SER A 59 3.32 -15.09 -10.66
CA SER A 59 4.38 -14.12 -10.93
C SER A 59 4.33 -12.95 -9.95
N ILE A 60 5.51 -12.40 -9.63
CA ILE A 60 5.59 -11.14 -8.89
C ILE A 60 5.13 -10.01 -9.84
N LEU A 61 4.07 -9.32 -9.44
CA LEU A 61 3.64 -8.07 -10.08
C LEU A 61 4.68 -6.98 -9.79
N ASP A 62 5.31 -6.48 -10.83
CA ASP A 62 6.37 -5.46 -10.80
C ASP A 62 6.21 -4.58 -12.03
N PHE A 63 5.74 -3.35 -11.83
CA PHE A 63 5.37 -2.43 -12.90
C PHE A 63 6.35 -1.25 -12.92
N PRO A 64 6.80 -0.80 -14.11
CA PRO A 64 7.62 0.39 -14.21
C PRO A 64 6.85 1.61 -13.72
N LYS A 65 7.57 2.63 -13.23
CA LYS A 65 6.94 3.92 -12.88
C LYS A 65 6.26 4.50 -14.12
N PRO A 66 5.04 5.07 -13.97
CA PRO A 66 4.44 5.86 -15.05
C PRO A 66 5.40 6.99 -15.45
N LEU A 67 5.52 7.25 -16.75
CA LEU A 67 6.28 8.38 -17.30
C LEU A 67 5.67 9.72 -16.89
#